data_AF-A0A956KTZ7-F1
#
_entry.id   AF-A0A956KTZ7-F1
#
_cell.length_a   1.000
_cell.length_b   1.000
_cell.length_c   1.000
_cell.angle_alpha   90.00
_cell.angle_beta   90.00
_cell.angle_gamma   90.00
#
_symmetry.space_group_name_H-M   'P 1'
#
loop_
_entity.id
_entity.type
_entity.pdbx_description
1 polymer ?
#
loop_
_entity_poly.entity_id
_entity_poly.type
_entity_poly.pdbx_seq_one_letter_code
_entity_poly.pdbx_strand_id
1 'polypeptide(L)'
;MSPSPAAPQPSPPRRWSLVVLTLLSALSAISGGLALVVWASSDDFVPLEVLEPTVFETFLVPGLVLMGVVGGTSLVAAIAELRRAAAAAELSLLAGGTLTVWIAAEVAMMRGFHWLQGLYGVLGLAILSLAAAACLRSGRLRPRWTVLVTAGEAVGYLAPATAGVLATRAGLTEGQQALAVVLAGPIEGLLLGLGQAFALPLPIRRLRYALWTALGAGVVWASVMSTMVLAGGEATPSPAVLVPLGIAVGAIGLVAIGGAQWLELRHHTAGAGRWIAWTALAWVIALPLSFTPGPFVDETTPLAANLVLWVCGGVLMAYAMALCTWQGARRLPAVADALRTSAPAPDPAPASSDA
;
A
#
# COMPACT_ATOMS: atom_id res chain seq x y z
N MET A 1 8.32 10.85 -44.08
CA MET A 1 8.45 9.86 -42.99
C MET A 1 8.90 10.65 -41.76
N SER A 2 7.96 11.09 -40.93
CA SER A 2 8.25 11.93 -39.77
C SER A 2 8.86 11.05 -38.67
N PRO A 3 9.95 11.46 -38.01
CA PRO A 3 10.56 10.66 -36.96
C PRO A 3 9.56 10.46 -35.81
N SER A 4 9.42 9.22 -35.36
CA SER A 4 8.61 8.86 -34.20
C SER A 4 9.11 9.64 -32.97
N PRO A 5 8.22 10.28 -32.17
CA PRO A 5 8.66 11.04 -31.01
C PRO A 5 9.29 10.10 -29.98
N ALA A 6 10.59 10.30 -29.73
CA ALA A 6 11.32 9.59 -28.70
C ALA A 6 10.58 9.74 -27.36
N ALA A 7 10.39 8.63 -26.63
CA ALA A 7 9.79 8.64 -25.32
C ALA A 7 10.51 9.67 -24.42
N PRO A 8 9.78 10.52 -23.66
CA PRO A 8 10.39 11.58 -22.88
C PRO A 8 11.37 10.99 -21.86
N GLN A 9 12.66 11.20 -22.10
CA GLN A 9 13.73 10.87 -21.17
C GLN A 9 13.50 11.70 -19.89
N PRO A 10 13.54 11.09 -18.69
CA PRO A 10 13.45 11.87 -17.46
C PRO A 10 14.57 12.91 -17.44
N SER A 11 14.23 14.15 -17.13
CA SER A 11 15.22 15.24 -17.12
C SER A 11 16.38 14.89 -16.17
N PRO A 12 17.64 15.09 -16.60
CA PRO A 12 18.84 14.71 -15.84
C PRO A 12 18.88 15.16 -14.37
N PRO A 13 18.40 16.35 -13.95
CA PRO A 13 18.45 16.75 -12.53
C PRO A 13 17.59 15.87 -11.61
N ARG A 14 16.47 15.34 -12.12
CA ARG A 14 15.55 14.53 -11.30
C ARG A 14 16.10 13.15 -10.98
N ARG A 15 16.82 12.54 -11.92
CA ARG A 15 17.44 11.22 -11.73
C ARG A 15 18.53 11.28 -10.67
N TRP A 16 19.42 12.26 -10.76
CA TRP A 16 20.49 12.43 -9.78
C TRP A 16 19.95 12.76 -8.40
N SER A 17 18.82 13.46 -8.30
CA SER A 17 18.12 13.66 -7.03
C SER A 17 17.75 12.31 -6.38
N LEU A 18 17.09 11.41 -7.10
CA LEU A 18 16.73 10.10 -6.55
C LEU A 18 17.95 9.25 -6.18
N VAL A 19 19.01 9.25 -7.01
CA VAL A 19 20.27 8.56 -6.69
C VAL A 19 20.85 9.06 -5.37
N VAL A 20 21.00 10.39 -5.21
CA VAL A 20 21.62 10.97 -4.01
C VAL A 20 20.77 10.70 -2.77
N LEU A 21 19.46 10.94 -2.84
CA LEU A 21 18.57 10.79 -1.69
C LEU A 21 18.48 9.32 -1.24
N THR A 22 18.39 8.37 -2.18
CA THR A 22 18.33 6.93 -1.83
C THR A 22 19.67 6.39 -1.34
N LEU A 23 20.80 6.84 -1.90
CA LEU A 23 22.14 6.47 -1.38
C LEU A 23 22.36 7.03 0.02
N LEU A 24 22.01 8.29 0.27
CA LEU A 24 22.14 8.90 1.59
C LEU A 24 21.29 8.14 2.61
N SER A 25 20.02 7.88 2.29
CA SER A 25 19.11 7.08 3.12
C SER A 25 19.65 5.66 3.39
N ALA A 26 20.20 5.01 2.37
CA ALA A 26 20.76 3.67 2.51
C ALA A 26 21.96 3.65 3.48
N LEU A 27 22.93 4.54 3.27
CA LEU A 27 24.13 4.60 4.09
C LEU A 27 23.80 4.96 5.54
N SER A 28 22.90 5.92 5.76
CA SER A 28 22.51 6.32 7.11
C SER A 28 21.69 5.25 7.83
N ALA A 29 20.71 4.62 7.17
CA ALA A 29 19.88 3.59 7.81
C ALA A 29 20.68 2.31 8.06
N ILE A 30 21.59 1.92 7.17
CA ILE A 30 22.46 0.75 7.40
C ILE A 30 23.42 1.02 8.55
N SER A 31 24.08 2.18 8.59
CA SER A 31 25.00 2.52 9.67
C SER A 31 24.30 2.69 11.02
N GLY A 32 23.19 3.42 11.05
CA GLY A 32 22.37 3.61 12.25
C GLY A 32 21.76 2.29 12.75
N GLY A 33 21.23 1.47 11.83
CA GLY A 33 20.70 0.16 12.19
C GLY A 33 21.77 -0.80 12.70
N LEU A 34 22.97 -0.80 12.10
CA LEU A 34 24.11 -1.57 12.61
C LEU A 34 24.52 -1.11 14.01
N ALA A 35 24.57 0.20 14.26
CA ALA A 35 24.85 0.73 15.59
C ALA A 35 23.81 0.25 16.61
N LEU A 36 22.51 0.34 16.30
CA LEU A 36 21.44 -0.17 17.16
C LEU A 36 21.55 -1.67 17.43
N VAL A 37 22.05 -2.47 16.47
CA VAL A 37 22.27 -3.92 16.68
C VAL A 37 23.50 -4.18 17.57
N VAL A 38 24.59 -3.44 17.38
CA VAL A 38 25.82 -3.60 18.17
C VAL A 38 25.60 -3.20 19.64
N TRP A 39 24.86 -2.11 19.86
CA TRP A 39 24.56 -1.56 21.19
C TRP A 39 23.13 -1.88 21.65
N ALA A 40 22.58 -3.03 21.22
CA ALA A 40 21.16 -3.33 21.37
C ALA A 40 20.63 -3.32 22.81
N SER A 41 21.48 -3.66 23.77
CA SER A 41 21.13 -3.79 25.20
C SER A 41 21.93 -2.84 26.10
N SER A 42 22.49 -1.78 25.53
CA SER A 42 23.34 -0.82 26.26
C SER A 42 22.90 0.61 26.01
N ASP A 43 23.02 1.46 27.04
CA ASP A 43 22.72 2.89 26.94
C ASP A 43 23.81 3.71 26.22
N ASP A 44 24.91 3.06 25.79
CA ASP A 44 26.11 3.70 25.21
C ASP A 44 25.84 4.47 23.91
N PHE A 45 24.81 4.09 23.15
CA PHE A 45 24.44 4.74 21.88
C PHE A 45 23.12 5.49 21.98
N VAL A 46 22.05 4.79 22.38
CA VAL A 46 20.73 5.37 22.65
C VAL A 46 20.23 4.77 23.97
N PRO A 47 19.75 5.59 24.93
CA PRO A 47 19.21 5.07 26.19
C PRO A 47 18.02 4.11 25.97
N LEU A 48 17.97 3.01 26.71
CA LEU A 48 16.89 2.03 26.66
C LEU A 48 15.54 2.58 27.14
N GLU A 49 15.55 3.62 27.99
CA GLU A 49 14.35 4.32 28.48
C GLU A 49 13.46 4.79 27.32
N VAL A 50 14.05 5.09 26.16
CA VAL A 50 13.32 5.53 24.97
C VAL A 50 12.39 4.43 24.41
N LEU A 51 12.66 3.16 24.72
CA LEU A 51 11.84 2.02 24.31
C LEU A 51 10.69 1.72 25.28
N GLU A 52 10.63 2.32 26.48
CA GLU A 52 9.59 2.06 27.48
C GLU A 52 8.15 2.15 26.94
N PRO A 53 7.80 3.10 26.05
CA PRO A 53 6.45 3.18 25.51
C PRO A 53 6.14 2.15 24.40
N THR A 54 7.14 1.36 24.00
CA THR A 54 7.09 0.43 22.87
C THR A 54 7.02 -1.02 23.36
N VAL A 55 6.81 -1.96 22.43
CA VAL A 55 6.81 -3.40 22.72
C VAL A 55 8.21 -4.01 22.75
N PHE A 56 9.25 -3.23 22.49
CA PHE A 56 10.61 -3.73 22.35
C PHE A 56 11.40 -3.54 23.63
N GLU A 57 12.04 -4.60 24.11
CA GLU A 57 12.93 -4.55 25.28
C GLU A 57 14.36 -4.12 24.90
N THR A 58 14.75 -4.24 23.62
CA THR A 58 16.09 -3.94 23.11
C THR A 58 16.01 -3.34 21.71
N PHE A 59 17.07 -2.67 21.28
CA PHE A 59 17.16 -2.10 19.94
C PHE A 59 17.49 -3.13 18.84
N LEU A 60 17.58 -4.43 19.16
CA LEU A 60 17.93 -5.47 18.18
C LEU A 60 16.91 -5.52 17.02
N VAL A 61 15.62 -5.65 17.33
CA VAL A 61 14.58 -5.73 16.30
C VAL A 61 14.46 -4.41 15.53
N PRO A 62 14.35 -3.23 16.17
CA PRO A 62 14.37 -1.95 15.47
C PRO A 62 15.61 -1.77 14.57
N GLY A 63 16.80 -2.11 15.08
CA GLY A 63 18.06 -2.02 14.34
C GLY A 63 18.10 -2.92 13.11
N LEU A 64 17.62 -4.15 13.21
CA LEU A 64 17.50 -5.07 12.08
C LEU A 64 16.50 -4.59 11.03
N VAL A 65 15.36 -4.03 11.44
CA VAL A 65 14.37 -3.46 10.51
C VAL A 65 14.94 -2.21 9.83
N LEU A 66 15.57 -1.31 10.57
CA LEU A 66 16.21 -0.11 10.04
C LEU A 66 17.33 -0.46 9.04
N MET A 67 18.22 -1.39 9.39
CA MET A 67 19.31 -1.81 8.52
C MET A 67 18.80 -2.60 7.29
N GLY A 68 18.00 -3.63 7.52
CA GLY A 68 17.61 -4.59 6.49
C GLY A 68 16.46 -4.11 5.60
N VAL A 69 15.42 -3.54 6.19
CA VAL A 69 14.22 -3.12 5.46
C VAL A 69 14.37 -1.70 4.92
N VAL A 70 14.63 -0.72 5.80
CA VAL A 70 14.75 0.70 5.38
C VAL A 70 16.03 0.92 4.57
N GLY A 71 17.17 0.49 5.11
CA GLY A 71 18.47 0.58 4.45
C GLY A 71 18.54 -0.27 3.18
N GLY A 72 18.09 -1.53 3.24
CA GLY A 72 18.10 -2.44 2.10
C GLY A 72 17.23 -1.97 0.93
N THR A 73 15.99 -1.53 1.18
CA THR A 73 15.13 -0.99 0.10
C THR A 73 15.73 0.26 -0.54
N SER A 74 16.29 1.16 0.27
CA SER A 74 17.00 2.36 -0.20
C SER A 74 18.22 2.01 -1.04
N LEU A 75 19.02 1.02 -0.62
CA LEU A 75 20.22 0.58 -1.35
C LEU A 75 19.85 -0.04 -2.71
N VAL A 76 18.83 -0.90 -2.73
CA VAL A 76 18.34 -1.51 -3.98
C VAL A 76 17.82 -0.44 -4.95
N ALA A 77 17.08 0.56 -4.45
CA ALA A 77 16.61 1.68 -5.24
C ALA A 77 17.77 2.51 -5.80
N ALA A 78 18.77 2.84 -4.98
CA ALA A 78 19.97 3.55 -5.40
C ALA A 78 20.73 2.83 -6.52
N ILE A 79 20.97 1.52 -6.35
CA ILE A 79 21.64 0.68 -7.36
C ILE A 79 20.82 0.66 -8.65
N ALA A 80 19.49 0.54 -8.56
CA ALA A 80 18.61 0.53 -9.72
C ALA A 80 18.65 1.87 -10.48
N GLU A 81 18.64 3.01 -9.79
CA GLU A 81 18.76 4.34 -10.39
C GLU A 81 20.14 4.55 -11.05
N LEU A 82 21.22 4.09 -10.42
CA LEU A 82 22.57 4.10 -10.98
C LEU A 82 22.66 3.27 -12.27
N ARG A 83 22.10 2.05 -12.24
CA ARG A 83 22.08 1.11 -13.39
C ARG A 83 21.05 1.45 -14.47
N ARG A 84 20.23 2.50 -14.28
CA ARG A 84 19.12 2.86 -15.18
C ARG A 84 18.15 1.68 -15.39
N ALA A 85 17.92 0.90 -14.34
CA ALA A 85 17.03 -0.25 -14.42
C ALA A 85 15.60 0.19 -14.76
N ALA A 86 14.87 -0.62 -15.53
CA ALA A 86 13.48 -0.33 -15.86
C ALA A 86 12.61 -0.14 -14.60
N ALA A 87 12.91 -0.86 -13.52
CA ALA A 87 12.16 -0.78 -12.26
C ALA A 87 12.62 0.35 -11.31
N ALA A 88 13.61 1.18 -11.68
CA ALA A 88 14.24 2.14 -10.77
C ALA A 88 13.22 3.05 -10.05
N ALA A 89 12.28 3.63 -10.79
CA ALA A 89 11.23 4.47 -10.20
C ALA A 89 10.30 3.73 -9.22
N GLU A 90 9.95 2.47 -9.49
CA GLU A 90 9.10 1.68 -8.60
C GLU A 90 9.88 1.27 -7.34
N LEU A 91 11.17 0.97 -7.46
CA LEU A 91 12.05 0.66 -6.33
C LEU A 91 12.27 1.90 -5.46
N SER A 92 12.44 3.08 -6.07
CA SER A 92 12.49 4.36 -5.36
C SER A 92 11.15 4.68 -4.67
N LEU A 93 10.01 4.33 -5.28
CA LEU A 93 8.69 4.48 -4.67
C LEU A 93 8.58 3.62 -3.41
N LEU A 94 9.01 2.36 -3.49
CA LEU A 94 9.07 1.45 -2.35
C LEU A 94 9.98 2.00 -1.25
N ALA A 95 11.22 2.40 -1.58
CA ALA A 95 12.17 2.94 -0.60
C ALA A 95 11.64 4.18 0.13
N GLY A 96 11.09 5.14 -0.61
CA GLY A 96 10.49 6.36 -0.02
C GLY A 96 9.28 6.04 0.85
N GLY A 97 8.41 5.13 0.40
CA GLY A 97 7.26 4.66 1.18
C GLY A 97 7.68 3.95 2.47
N THR A 98 8.64 3.03 2.38
CA THR A 98 9.21 2.31 3.52
C THR A 98 9.82 3.27 4.54
N LEU A 99 10.65 4.23 4.12
CA LEU A 99 11.22 5.22 5.04
C LEU A 99 10.14 6.09 5.69
N THR A 100 9.14 6.53 4.92
CA THR A 100 8.05 7.37 5.44
C THR A 100 7.22 6.62 6.49
N VAL A 101 6.83 5.37 6.19
CA VAL A 101 6.08 4.51 7.11
C VAL A 101 6.91 4.18 8.35
N TRP A 102 8.20 3.89 8.19
CA TRP A 102 9.10 3.63 9.31
C TRP A 102 9.16 4.82 10.28
N ILE A 103 9.45 6.02 9.78
CA ILE A 103 9.57 7.21 10.63
C ILE A 103 8.23 7.57 11.28
N ALA A 104 7.12 7.45 10.56
CA ALA A 104 5.80 7.71 11.11
C ALA A 104 5.44 6.72 12.24
N ALA A 105 5.71 5.43 12.04
CA ALA A 105 5.49 4.40 13.05
C ALA A 105 6.42 4.58 14.25
N GLU A 106 7.70 4.86 14.02
CA GLU A 106 8.71 5.11 15.05
C GLU A 106 8.30 6.27 15.98
N VAL A 107 7.94 7.42 15.42
CA VAL A 107 7.46 8.59 16.17
C VAL A 107 6.19 8.27 16.96
N ALA A 108 5.25 7.54 16.35
CA ALA A 108 4.01 7.17 17.01
C ALA A 108 4.22 6.19 18.17
N MET A 109 5.11 5.20 18.00
CA MET A 109 5.44 4.21 19.03
C MET A 109 6.20 4.82 20.20
N MET A 110 7.23 5.64 19.93
CA MET A 110 8.07 6.25 20.97
C MET A 110 7.37 7.40 21.70
N ARG A 111 6.21 7.87 21.19
CA ARG A 111 5.43 8.98 21.74
C ARG A 111 6.27 10.27 21.92
N GLY A 112 7.31 10.43 21.12
CA GLY A 112 8.30 11.50 21.22
C GLY A 112 8.81 11.92 19.84
N PHE A 113 9.46 13.08 19.78
CA PHE A 113 10.01 13.62 18.54
C PHE A 113 11.48 14.00 18.70
N HIS A 114 12.30 13.51 17.76
CA HIS A 114 13.69 13.90 17.59
C HIS A 114 13.88 14.56 16.21
N TRP A 115 14.76 15.56 16.11
CA TRP A 115 14.94 16.31 14.86
C TRP A 115 15.38 15.43 13.68
N LEU A 116 16.12 14.34 13.94
CA LEU A 116 16.47 13.35 12.92
C LEU A 116 15.22 12.68 12.32
N GLN A 117 14.19 12.40 13.12
CA GLN A 117 12.93 11.86 12.62
C GLN A 117 12.26 12.87 11.67
N GLY A 118 12.28 14.15 12.00
CA GLY A 118 11.84 15.21 11.10
C GLY A 118 12.62 15.24 9.78
N LEU A 119 13.95 15.20 9.85
CA LEU A 119 14.83 15.19 8.67
C LEU A 119 14.55 13.97 7.76
N TYR A 120 14.53 12.76 8.34
CA TYR A 120 14.32 11.53 7.58
C TYR A 120 12.87 11.37 7.11
N GLY A 121 11.90 11.91 7.83
CA GLY A 121 10.51 12.00 7.37
C GLY A 121 10.39 12.86 6.12
N VAL A 122 11.03 14.04 6.10
CA VAL A 122 11.09 14.89 4.90
C VAL A 122 11.83 14.19 3.75
N LEU A 123 12.93 13.50 4.05
CA LEU A 123 13.68 12.73 3.05
C LEU A 123 12.81 11.62 2.42
N GLY A 124 12.11 10.85 3.24
CA GLY A 124 11.19 9.79 2.80
C GLY A 124 10.09 10.33 1.90
N LEU A 125 9.44 11.42 2.30
CA LEU A 125 8.41 12.09 1.50
C LEU A 125 8.96 12.64 0.19
N ALA A 126 10.18 13.19 0.19
CA ALA A 126 10.83 13.68 -1.02
C ALA A 126 11.12 12.54 -2.01
N ILE A 127 11.69 11.43 -1.54
CA ILE A 127 11.93 10.24 -2.38
C ILE A 127 10.59 9.70 -2.92
N LEU A 128 9.59 9.52 -2.06
CA LEU A 128 8.28 9.01 -2.42
C LEU A 128 7.60 9.89 -3.47
N SER A 129 7.57 11.21 -3.26
CA SER A 129 6.94 12.17 -4.17
C SER A 129 7.65 12.24 -5.52
N LEU A 130 8.99 12.30 -5.51
CA LEU A 130 9.77 12.29 -6.74
C LEU A 130 9.53 10.98 -7.50
N ALA A 131 9.58 9.83 -6.83
CA ALA A 131 9.37 8.51 -7.44
C ALA A 131 7.96 8.34 -8.00
N ALA A 132 6.92 8.73 -7.24
CA ALA A 132 5.54 8.74 -7.72
C ALA A 132 5.38 9.59 -8.98
N ALA A 133 6.00 10.77 -9.02
CA ALA A 133 6.01 11.62 -10.19
C ALA A 133 6.79 11.02 -11.38
N ALA A 134 7.79 10.14 -11.17
CA ALA A 134 8.37 9.34 -12.27
C ALA A 134 7.35 8.35 -12.80
N CYS A 135 6.79 7.56 -11.88
CA CYS A 135 5.92 6.45 -12.21
C CYS A 135 4.74 6.94 -13.06
N LEU A 136 4.09 8.01 -12.62
CA LEU A 136 2.96 8.63 -13.31
C LEU A 136 3.33 9.22 -14.68
N ARG A 137 4.54 9.81 -14.82
CA ARG A 137 5.01 10.41 -16.08
C ARG A 137 5.65 9.42 -17.04
N SER A 138 5.99 8.22 -16.59
CA SER A 138 6.69 7.23 -17.42
C SER A 138 5.84 6.69 -18.58
N GLY A 139 4.53 6.94 -18.57
CA GLY A 139 3.57 6.36 -19.54
C GLY A 139 3.34 4.86 -19.38
N ARG A 140 4.12 4.18 -18.52
CA ARG A 140 4.01 2.74 -18.29
C ARG A 140 2.84 2.42 -17.38
N LEU A 141 2.08 1.41 -17.77
CA LEU A 141 0.86 1.01 -17.07
C LEU A 141 1.12 0.49 -15.66
N ARG A 142 2.16 -0.33 -15.45
CA ARG A 142 2.48 -0.89 -14.13
C ARG A 142 2.80 0.18 -13.08
N PRO A 143 3.81 1.07 -13.28
CA PRO A 143 4.09 2.12 -12.30
C PRO A 143 2.89 3.05 -12.04
N ARG A 144 2.13 3.40 -13.09
CA ARG A 144 0.91 4.19 -12.96
C ARG A 144 -0.14 3.48 -12.10
N TRP A 145 -0.34 2.18 -12.32
CA TRP A 145 -1.23 1.34 -11.53
C TRP A 145 -0.83 1.34 -10.06
N THR A 146 0.44 1.03 -9.78
CA THR A 146 0.95 0.98 -8.40
C THR A 146 0.67 2.30 -7.67
N VAL A 147 1.00 3.45 -8.27
CA VAL A 147 0.76 4.74 -7.62
C VAL A 147 -0.72 5.03 -7.39
N LEU A 148 -1.56 4.91 -8.42
CA LEU A 148 -2.96 5.32 -8.32
C LEU A 148 -3.79 4.39 -7.44
N VAL A 149 -3.52 3.07 -7.49
CA VAL A 149 -4.25 2.10 -6.67
C VAL A 149 -3.80 2.17 -5.22
N THR A 150 -2.49 2.29 -4.95
CA THR A 150 -2.01 2.49 -3.58
C THR A 150 -2.51 3.79 -2.99
N ALA A 151 -2.52 4.89 -3.75
CA ALA A 151 -3.05 6.16 -3.25
C ALA A 151 -4.56 6.10 -3.01
N GLY A 152 -5.33 5.54 -3.95
CA GLY A 152 -6.79 5.40 -3.82
C GLY A 152 -7.17 4.55 -2.61
N GLU A 153 -6.51 3.42 -2.42
CA GLU A 153 -6.75 2.53 -1.28
C GLU A 153 -6.29 3.15 0.05
N ALA A 154 -5.07 3.69 0.12
CA ALA A 154 -4.55 4.26 1.35
C ALA A 154 -5.38 5.46 1.84
N VAL A 155 -5.82 6.34 0.92
CA VAL A 155 -6.70 7.47 1.26
C VAL A 155 -8.11 7.00 1.57
N GLY A 156 -8.61 5.99 0.85
CA GLY A 156 -9.90 5.34 1.08
C GLY A 156 -10.03 4.76 2.49
N TYR A 157 -9.03 3.98 2.89
CA TYR A 157 -8.98 3.30 4.19
C TYR A 157 -9.00 4.27 5.39
N LEU A 158 -8.58 5.54 5.20
CA LEU A 158 -8.66 6.55 6.26
C LEU A 158 -10.08 6.72 6.80
N ALA A 159 -11.10 6.56 5.96
CA ALA A 159 -12.49 6.73 6.36
C ALA A 159 -12.92 5.68 7.40
N PRO A 160 -12.91 4.37 7.12
CA PRO A 160 -13.28 3.36 8.12
C PRO A 160 -12.32 3.33 9.31
N ALA A 161 -11.01 3.53 9.10
CA ALA A 161 -10.03 3.55 10.20
C ALA A 161 -10.30 4.69 11.18
N THR A 162 -10.52 5.91 10.68
CA THR A 162 -10.84 7.08 11.53
C THR A 162 -12.19 6.91 12.19
N ALA A 163 -13.20 6.40 11.48
CA ALA A 163 -14.52 6.13 12.05
C ALA A 163 -14.43 5.15 13.22
N GLY A 164 -13.69 4.06 13.07
CA GLY A 164 -13.46 3.07 14.13
C GLY A 164 -12.77 3.70 15.36
N VAL A 165 -11.63 4.35 15.15
CA VAL A 165 -10.87 4.98 16.25
C VAL A 165 -11.71 6.03 16.99
N LEU A 166 -12.40 6.92 16.28
CA LEU A 166 -13.23 7.95 16.91
C LEU A 166 -14.44 7.36 17.65
N ALA A 167 -15.06 6.31 17.08
CA ALA A 167 -16.20 5.65 17.71
C ALA A 167 -15.81 4.94 19.02
N THR A 168 -14.66 4.25 19.04
CA THR A 168 -14.10 3.66 20.26
C THR A 168 -13.80 4.74 21.31
N ARG A 169 -13.20 5.87 20.91
CA ARG A 169 -12.87 6.98 21.83
C ARG A 169 -14.08 7.69 22.41
N ALA A 170 -15.15 7.78 21.63
CA ALA A 170 -16.41 8.36 22.07
C ALA A 170 -17.19 7.41 23.02
N GLY A 171 -16.68 6.21 23.30
CA GLY A 171 -17.35 5.23 24.15
C GLY A 171 -18.66 4.72 23.54
N LEU A 172 -18.77 4.71 22.21
CA LEU A 172 -19.96 4.20 21.52
C LEU A 172 -20.12 2.70 21.75
N THR A 173 -21.35 2.20 21.74
CA THR A 173 -21.61 0.77 21.85
C THR A 173 -21.06 0.01 20.64
N GLU A 174 -20.80 -1.29 20.75
CA GLU A 174 -20.27 -2.10 19.65
C GLU A 174 -21.10 -1.96 18.37
N GLY A 175 -22.44 -1.97 18.48
CA GLY A 175 -23.34 -1.77 17.35
C GLY A 175 -23.24 -0.38 16.71
N GLN A 176 -23.02 0.67 17.51
CA GLN A 176 -22.81 2.03 17.01
C GLN A 176 -21.45 2.18 16.32
N GLN A 177 -20.39 1.59 16.89
CA GLN A 177 -19.06 1.56 16.27
C GLN A 177 -19.10 0.82 14.92
N ALA A 178 -19.71 -0.36 14.90
CA ALA A 178 -19.95 -1.13 13.68
C ALA A 178 -20.70 -0.30 12.64
N LEU A 179 -21.80 0.36 13.01
CA LEU A 179 -22.56 1.19 12.09
C LEU A 179 -21.71 2.34 11.50
N ALA A 180 -20.92 3.02 12.32
CA ALA A 180 -20.04 4.10 11.86
C ALA A 180 -19.01 3.61 10.82
N VAL A 181 -18.39 2.46 11.08
CA VAL A 181 -17.41 1.85 10.15
C VAL A 181 -18.10 1.38 8.86
N VAL A 182 -19.29 0.77 8.95
CA VAL A 182 -20.08 0.35 7.78
C VAL A 182 -20.44 1.54 6.89
N LEU A 183 -20.84 2.68 7.47
CA LEU A 183 -21.17 3.88 6.72
C LEU A 183 -19.95 4.55 6.08
N ALA A 184 -18.76 4.41 6.69
CA ALA A 184 -17.50 4.91 6.15
C ALA A 184 -16.92 4.01 5.04
N GLY A 185 -17.17 2.70 5.10
CA GLY A 185 -16.65 1.70 4.18
C GLY A 185 -16.84 1.98 2.66
N PRO A 186 -18.02 2.46 2.21
CA PRO A 186 -18.21 2.84 0.81
C PRO A 186 -17.25 3.93 0.30
N ILE A 187 -16.72 4.80 1.18
CA ILE A 187 -15.73 5.83 0.80
C ILE A 187 -14.42 5.16 0.39
N GLU A 188 -14.01 4.12 1.13
CA GLU A 188 -12.84 3.32 0.79
C GLU A 188 -13.00 2.66 -0.58
N GLY A 189 -14.13 1.95 -0.79
CA GLY A 189 -14.42 1.32 -2.07
C GLY A 189 -14.49 2.31 -3.23
N LEU A 190 -15.04 3.52 -3.00
CA LEU A 190 -15.08 4.57 -4.01
C LEU A 190 -13.67 4.98 -4.44
N LEU A 191 -12.79 5.28 -3.49
CA LEU A 191 -11.44 5.76 -3.78
C LEU A 191 -10.52 4.67 -4.36
N LEU A 192 -10.62 3.43 -3.86
CA LEU A 192 -9.99 2.26 -4.47
C LEU A 192 -10.42 2.10 -5.92
N GLY A 193 -11.73 2.12 -6.15
CA GLY A 193 -12.34 1.96 -7.47
C GLY A 193 -11.94 3.06 -8.43
N LEU A 194 -11.85 4.31 -7.98
CA LEU A 194 -11.32 5.42 -8.79
C LEU A 194 -9.85 5.20 -9.12
N GLY A 195 -9.01 4.85 -8.14
CA GLY A 195 -7.58 4.56 -8.37
C GLY A 195 -7.36 3.50 -9.45
N GLN A 196 -8.10 2.39 -9.37
CA GLN A 196 -8.09 1.32 -10.38
C GLN A 196 -8.64 1.81 -11.72
N ALA A 197 -9.76 2.54 -11.72
CA ALA A 197 -10.40 2.99 -12.96
C ALA A 197 -9.58 4.03 -13.75
N PHE A 198 -8.80 4.88 -13.07
CA PHE A 198 -7.88 5.82 -13.70
C PHE A 198 -6.56 5.17 -14.15
N ALA A 199 -6.22 4.01 -13.60
CA ALA A 199 -5.06 3.21 -14.00
C ALA A 199 -5.37 2.24 -15.15
N LEU A 200 -6.60 1.75 -15.27
CA LEU A 200 -7.03 0.85 -16.33
C LEU A 200 -6.90 1.52 -17.72
N PRO A 201 -6.24 0.87 -18.70
CA PRO A 201 -6.15 1.38 -20.08
C PRO A 201 -7.38 1.01 -20.91
N LEU A 202 -8.54 0.83 -20.26
CA LEU A 202 -9.79 0.42 -20.91
C LEU A 202 -10.76 1.60 -20.95
N PRO A 203 -11.65 1.68 -21.97
CA PRO A 203 -12.67 2.72 -22.07
C PRO A 203 -13.86 2.48 -21.13
N ILE A 204 -13.58 2.17 -19.86
CA ILE A 204 -14.59 1.92 -18.83
C ILE A 204 -15.24 3.22 -18.35
N ARG A 205 -16.48 3.14 -17.88
CA ARG A 205 -17.13 4.27 -17.21
C ARG A 205 -16.57 4.39 -15.79
N ARG A 206 -15.53 5.20 -15.61
CA ARG A 206 -14.74 5.29 -14.37
C ARG A 206 -15.59 5.50 -13.11
N LEU A 207 -16.52 6.44 -13.14
CA LEU A 207 -17.42 6.68 -12.00
C LEU A 207 -18.32 5.48 -11.72
N ARG A 208 -18.86 4.82 -12.76
CA ARG A 208 -19.70 3.62 -12.59
C ARG A 208 -18.89 2.46 -11.99
N TYR A 209 -17.65 2.24 -12.44
CA TYR A 209 -16.74 1.27 -11.86
C TYR A 209 -16.48 1.55 -10.36
N ALA A 210 -16.21 2.81 -10.02
CA ALA A 210 -15.96 3.23 -8.65
C ALA A 210 -17.20 3.10 -7.76
N LEU A 211 -18.39 3.44 -8.25
CA LEU A 211 -19.65 3.27 -7.53
C LEU A 211 -19.97 1.77 -7.29
N TRP A 212 -19.70 0.89 -8.26
CA TRP A 212 -19.80 -0.55 -8.02
C TRP A 212 -18.81 -1.02 -6.96
N THR A 213 -17.58 -0.51 -6.98
CA THR A 213 -16.57 -0.83 -5.96
C THR A 213 -17.02 -0.36 -4.58
N ALA A 214 -17.59 0.85 -4.47
CA ALA A 214 -18.15 1.39 -3.23
C ALA A 214 -19.30 0.54 -2.68
N LEU A 215 -20.23 0.10 -3.55
CA LEU A 215 -21.31 -0.80 -3.16
C LEU A 215 -20.77 -2.15 -2.68
N GLY A 216 -19.79 -2.71 -3.39
CA GLY A 216 -19.09 -3.93 -2.97
C GLY A 216 -18.43 -3.78 -1.59
N ALA A 217 -17.71 -2.69 -1.36
CA ALA A 217 -17.08 -2.39 -0.08
C ALA A 217 -18.11 -2.21 1.05
N GLY A 218 -19.24 -1.56 0.78
CA GLY A 218 -20.35 -1.47 1.74
C GLY A 218 -20.87 -2.83 2.18
N VAL A 219 -21.00 -3.78 1.23
CA VAL A 219 -21.36 -5.17 1.55
C VAL A 219 -20.28 -5.84 2.40
N VAL A 220 -18.99 -5.66 2.07
CA VAL A 220 -17.87 -6.22 2.84
C VAL A 220 -17.90 -5.71 4.29
N TRP A 221 -17.94 -4.40 4.48
CA TRP A 221 -17.93 -3.80 5.81
C TRP A 221 -19.17 -4.19 6.62
N ALA A 222 -20.36 -4.18 6.03
CA ALA A 222 -21.58 -4.64 6.69
C ALA A 222 -21.46 -6.11 7.13
N SER A 223 -20.90 -6.96 6.26
CA SER A 223 -20.68 -8.37 6.53
C SER A 223 -19.72 -8.59 7.71
N VAL A 224 -18.53 -7.98 7.65
CA VAL A 224 -17.49 -8.13 8.69
C VAL A 224 -17.94 -7.54 10.03
N MET A 225 -18.49 -6.33 10.03
CA MET A 225 -18.92 -5.67 11.26
C MET A 225 -20.10 -6.41 11.92
N SER A 226 -21.04 -6.94 11.14
CA SER A 226 -22.13 -7.76 11.69
C SER A 226 -21.61 -9.00 12.40
N THR A 227 -20.61 -9.68 11.83
CA THR A 227 -19.99 -10.84 12.49
C THR A 227 -19.22 -10.47 13.75
N MET A 228 -18.55 -9.32 13.78
CA MET A 228 -17.84 -8.85 14.97
C MET A 228 -18.80 -8.51 16.11
N VAL A 229 -19.91 -7.80 15.82
CA VAL A 229 -20.94 -7.48 16.83
C VAL A 229 -21.60 -8.76 17.38
N LEU A 230 -21.87 -9.75 16.54
CA LEU A 230 -22.41 -11.03 16.99
C LEU A 230 -21.44 -11.81 17.88
N ALA A 231 -20.13 -11.67 17.64
CA ALA A 231 -19.09 -12.33 18.42
C ALA A 231 -18.77 -11.62 19.74
N GLY A 232 -19.06 -10.32 19.86
CA GLY A 232 -18.82 -9.52 21.06
C GLY A 232 -19.99 -9.43 22.05
N GLY A 233 -21.22 -9.72 21.61
CA GLY A 233 -22.41 -9.57 22.45
C GLY A 233 -22.56 -10.58 23.59
N GLU A 234 -23.31 -10.24 24.65
CA GLU A 234 -23.50 -11.07 25.86
C GLU A 234 -24.06 -12.49 25.60
N ALA A 235 -24.79 -12.67 24.50
CA ALA A 235 -25.31 -13.95 24.03
C ALA A 235 -24.47 -14.52 22.87
N THR A 236 -23.14 -14.52 23.00
CA THR A 236 -22.22 -15.01 21.97
C THR A 236 -22.61 -16.42 21.51
N PRO A 237 -22.91 -16.62 20.21
CA PRO A 237 -23.18 -17.94 19.67
C PRO A 237 -21.97 -18.88 19.88
N SER A 238 -22.22 -20.19 19.91
CA SER A 238 -21.13 -21.15 20.08
C SER A 238 -20.10 -21.06 18.95
N PRO A 239 -18.82 -21.44 19.18
CA PRO A 239 -17.82 -21.48 18.12
C PRO A 239 -18.23 -22.32 16.90
N ALA A 240 -19.07 -23.34 17.11
CA ALA A 240 -19.64 -24.17 16.04
C ALA A 240 -20.56 -23.40 15.08
N VAL A 241 -21.12 -22.26 15.51
CA VAL A 241 -21.91 -21.35 14.67
C VAL A 241 -21.05 -20.21 14.13
N LEU A 242 -20.22 -19.60 14.98
CA LEU A 242 -19.41 -18.44 14.61
C LEU A 242 -18.35 -18.77 13.56
N VAL A 243 -17.69 -19.94 13.63
CA VAL A 243 -16.65 -20.31 12.67
C VAL A 243 -17.22 -20.51 11.25
N PRO A 244 -18.26 -21.33 11.02
CA PRO A 244 -18.87 -21.45 9.70
C PRO A 244 -19.45 -20.12 9.18
N LEU A 245 -20.08 -19.34 10.06
CA LEU A 245 -20.61 -18.02 9.70
C LEU A 245 -19.49 -17.09 9.25
N GLY A 246 -18.39 -17.00 10.01
CA GLY A 246 -17.22 -16.20 9.68
C GLY A 246 -16.58 -16.61 8.36
N ILE A 247 -16.46 -17.92 8.08
CA ILE A 247 -15.97 -18.43 6.80
C ILE A 247 -16.91 -18.02 5.66
N ALA A 248 -18.22 -18.18 5.82
CA ALA A 248 -19.20 -17.82 4.79
C ALA A 248 -19.21 -16.31 4.50
N VAL A 249 -19.23 -15.49 5.55
CA VAL A 249 -19.18 -14.02 5.48
C VAL A 249 -17.86 -13.56 4.88
N GLY A 250 -16.73 -14.15 5.29
CA GLY A 250 -15.42 -13.88 4.71
C GLY A 250 -15.36 -14.21 3.22
N ALA A 251 -15.91 -15.37 2.81
CA ALA A 251 -15.98 -15.75 1.40
C ALA A 251 -16.84 -14.77 0.58
N ILE A 252 -17.99 -14.34 1.10
CA ILE A 252 -18.84 -13.30 0.50
C ILE A 252 -18.07 -11.99 0.36
N GLY A 253 -17.38 -11.56 1.42
CA GLY A 253 -16.59 -10.34 1.42
C GLY A 253 -15.49 -10.35 0.36
N LEU A 254 -14.77 -11.47 0.24
CA LEU A 254 -13.68 -11.61 -0.74
C LEU A 254 -14.16 -11.50 -2.20
N VAL A 255 -15.40 -11.92 -2.50
CA VAL A 255 -15.94 -11.84 -3.87
C VAL A 255 -16.77 -10.59 -4.13
N ALA A 256 -17.24 -9.88 -3.10
CA ALA A 256 -18.18 -8.76 -3.23
C ALA A 256 -17.61 -7.61 -4.08
N ILE A 257 -16.41 -7.12 -3.76
CA ILE A 257 -15.78 -6.02 -4.49
C ILE A 257 -15.47 -6.43 -5.94
N GLY A 258 -14.77 -7.56 -6.13
CA GLY A 258 -14.41 -8.05 -7.46
C GLY A 258 -15.64 -8.37 -8.33
N GLY A 259 -16.70 -8.92 -7.72
CA GLY A 259 -17.97 -9.22 -8.37
C GLY A 259 -18.74 -7.97 -8.79
N ALA A 260 -18.74 -6.92 -7.96
CA ALA A 260 -19.33 -5.64 -8.31
C ALA A 260 -18.55 -4.97 -9.47
N GLN A 261 -17.21 -4.97 -9.40
CA GLN A 261 -16.35 -4.46 -10.47
C GLN A 261 -16.51 -5.23 -11.79
N TRP A 262 -16.75 -6.53 -11.72
CA TRP A 262 -17.00 -7.37 -12.88
C TRP A 262 -18.22 -6.90 -13.69
N LEU A 263 -19.25 -6.32 -13.06
CA LEU A 263 -20.42 -5.76 -13.75
C LEU A 263 -20.03 -4.69 -14.77
N GLU A 264 -18.97 -3.91 -14.51
CA GLU A 264 -18.42 -2.99 -15.51
C GLU A 264 -17.51 -3.75 -16.50
N LEU A 265 -16.51 -4.48 -16.00
CA LEU A 265 -15.43 -5.06 -16.80
C LEU A 265 -15.90 -6.06 -17.85
N ARG A 266 -16.98 -6.79 -17.59
CA ARG A 266 -17.54 -7.79 -18.53
C ARG A 266 -17.95 -7.20 -19.89
N HIS A 267 -18.17 -5.89 -19.97
CA HIS A 267 -18.49 -5.20 -21.22
C HIS A 267 -17.24 -4.83 -22.05
N HIS A 268 -16.04 -4.91 -21.47
CA HIS A 268 -14.81 -4.36 -22.06
C HIS A 268 -13.70 -5.38 -22.29
N THR A 269 -13.79 -6.56 -21.68
CA THR A 269 -12.80 -7.62 -21.88
C THR A 269 -13.41 -9.00 -21.69
N ALA A 270 -13.02 -9.94 -22.56
CA ALA A 270 -13.32 -11.35 -22.37
C ALA A 270 -12.65 -11.88 -21.09
N GLY A 271 -13.24 -12.90 -20.46
CA GLY A 271 -12.67 -13.53 -19.26
C GLY A 271 -12.64 -12.63 -18.02
N ALA A 272 -13.40 -11.53 -17.99
CA ALA A 272 -13.47 -10.59 -16.87
C ALA A 272 -13.78 -11.27 -15.52
N GLY A 273 -14.43 -12.43 -15.50
CA GLY A 273 -14.69 -13.19 -14.26
C GLY A 273 -13.42 -13.56 -13.48
N ARG A 274 -12.27 -13.71 -14.14
CA ARG A 274 -10.97 -13.93 -13.47
C ARG A 274 -10.56 -12.78 -12.55
N TRP A 275 -11.08 -11.57 -12.79
CA TRP A 275 -10.85 -10.40 -11.96
C TRP A 275 -11.34 -10.60 -10.52
N ILE A 276 -12.44 -11.34 -10.35
CA ILE A 276 -13.02 -11.63 -9.03
C ILE A 276 -11.99 -12.39 -8.18
N ALA A 277 -11.39 -13.44 -8.74
CA ALA A 277 -10.38 -14.25 -8.05
C ALA A 277 -9.10 -13.45 -7.71
N TRP A 278 -8.65 -12.58 -8.62
CA TRP A 278 -7.47 -11.73 -8.34
C TRP A 278 -7.74 -10.68 -7.28
N THR A 279 -8.96 -10.12 -7.24
CA THR A 279 -9.37 -9.17 -6.20
C THR A 279 -9.49 -9.87 -4.85
N ALA A 280 -10.08 -11.07 -4.81
CA ALA A 280 -10.14 -11.90 -3.61
C ALA A 280 -8.73 -12.24 -3.10
N LEU A 281 -7.83 -12.69 -3.97
CA LEU A 281 -6.44 -12.98 -3.60
C LEU A 281 -5.71 -11.74 -3.06
N ALA A 282 -5.94 -10.59 -3.68
CA ALA A 282 -5.34 -9.34 -3.21
C ALA A 282 -5.81 -8.98 -1.79
N TRP A 283 -7.10 -9.14 -1.47
CA TRP A 283 -7.61 -8.94 -0.11
C TRP A 283 -7.07 -9.97 0.88
N VAL A 284 -6.95 -11.25 0.51
CA VAL A 284 -6.34 -12.28 1.37
C VAL A 284 -4.91 -11.91 1.77
N ILE A 285 -4.14 -11.35 0.83
CA ILE A 285 -2.73 -10.96 1.08
C ILE A 285 -2.65 -9.62 1.81
N ALA A 286 -3.46 -8.64 1.40
CA ALA A 286 -3.34 -7.26 1.87
C ALA A 286 -3.98 -7.06 3.24
N LEU A 287 -5.14 -7.66 3.51
CA LEU A 287 -5.92 -7.42 4.71
C LEU A 287 -5.13 -7.68 6.01
N PRO A 288 -4.35 -8.78 6.17
CA PRO A 288 -3.51 -8.97 7.35
C PRO A 288 -2.54 -7.81 7.64
N LEU A 289 -2.07 -7.11 6.60
CA LEU A 289 -1.13 -5.99 6.77
C LEU A 289 -1.79 -4.78 7.45
N SER A 290 -3.10 -4.60 7.30
CA SER A 290 -3.83 -3.53 7.99
C SER A 290 -3.86 -3.69 9.51
N PHE A 291 -3.70 -4.91 10.01
CA PHE A 291 -3.68 -5.25 11.44
C PHE A 291 -2.29 -5.22 12.08
N THR A 292 -1.24 -4.92 11.31
CA THR A 292 0.13 -4.80 11.83
C THR A 292 0.31 -3.81 13.00
N PRO A 293 -0.51 -2.76 13.16
CA PRO A 293 -0.49 -1.89 14.34
C PRO A 293 -0.94 -2.57 15.64
N GLY A 294 -1.69 -3.67 15.57
CA GLY A 294 -2.37 -4.29 16.71
C GLY A 294 -1.49 -4.52 17.94
N PRO A 295 -0.28 -5.11 17.80
CA PRO A 295 0.64 -5.29 18.93
C PRO A 295 1.10 -3.99 19.61
N PHE A 296 1.05 -2.86 18.91
CA PHE A 296 1.58 -1.56 19.36
C PHE A 296 0.49 -0.58 19.83
N VAL A 297 -0.78 -0.98 19.75
CA VAL A 297 -1.93 -0.11 20.04
C VAL A 297 -2.80 -0.73 21.12
N ASP A 298 -3.06 0.06 22.15
CA ASP A 298 -3.93 -0.28 23.27
C ASP A 298 -4.84 0.90 23.66
N GLU A 299 -5.59 0.73 24.75
CA GLU A 299 -6.49 1.75 25.30
C GLU A 299 -5.75 3.00 25.82
N THR A 300 -4.48 2.86 26.20
CA THR A 300 -3.64 3.95 26.74
C THR A 300 -2.97 4.77 25.64
N THR A 301 -2.94 4.25 24.42
CA THR A 301 -2.23 4.86 23.29
C THR A 301 -2.84 6.23 22.95
N PRO A 302 -2.04 7.31 22.82
CA PRO A 302 -2.55 8.62 22.43
C PRO A 302 -3.29 8.61 21.09
N LEU A 303 -4.32 9.46 20.92
CA LEU A 303 -5.16 9.47 19.71
C LEU A 303 -4.33 9.65 18.43
N ALA A 304 -3.39 10.61 18.42
CA ALA A 304 -2.55 10.88 17.27
C ALA A 304 -1.67 9.67 16.91
N ALA A 305 -1.04 9.03 17.89
CA ALA A 305 -0.21 7.84 17.67
C ALA A 305 -1.05 6.66 17.14
N ASN A 306 -2.22 6.44 17.73
CA ASN A 306 -3.15 5.40 17.31
C ASN A 306 -3.54 5.59 15.83
N LEU A 307 -4.01 6.78 15.44
CA LEU A 307 -4.33 7.10 14.05
C LEU A 307 -3.13 6.90 13.11
N VAL A 308 -1.95 7.40 13.46
CA VAL A 308 -0.75 7.28 12.61
C VAL A 308 -0.37 5.81 12.37
N LEU A 309 -0.44 4.96 13.41
CA LEU A 309 -0.12 3.55 13.26
C LEU A 309 -1.11 2.82 12.34
N TRP A 310 -2.42 3.07 12.49
CA TRP A 310 -3.42 2.52 11.56
C TRP A 310 -3.24 3.02 10.13
N VAL A 311 -2.86 4.28 9.93
CA VAL A 311 -2.49 4.79 8.59
C VAL A 311 -1.29 4.04 8.02
N CYS A 312 -0.27 3.76 8.83
CA CYS A 312 0.90 2.98 8.40
C CYS A 312 0.51 1.56 7.94
N GLY A 313 -0.32 0.85 8.71
CA GLY A 313 -0.87 -0.45 8.34
C GLY A 313 -1.68 -0.39 7.04
N GLY A 314 -2.52 0.64 6.89
CA GLY A 314 -3.31 0.90 5.68
C GLY A 314 -2.46 1.14 4.43
N VAL A 315 -1.35 1.87 4.54
CA VAL A 315 -0.42 2.09 3.41
C VAL A 315 0.24 0.78 2.95
N LEU A 316 0.63 -0.09 3.90
CA LEU A 316 1.19 -1.41 3.58
C LEU A 316 0.17 -2.30 2.86
N MET A 317 -1.05 -2.37 3.39
CA MET A 317 -2.18 -3.04 2.76
C MET A 317 -2.41 -2.51 1.34
N ALA A 318 -2.47 -1.18 1.18
CA ALA A 318 -2.71 -0.52 -0.09
C ALA A 318 -1.64 -0.81 -1.15
N TYR A 319 -0.39 -0.91 -0.74
CA TYR A 319 0.70 -1.28 -1.63
C TYR A 319 0.61 -2.75 -2.07
N ALA A 320 0.33 -3.67 -1.15
CA ALA A 320 0.10 -5.08 -1.47
C ALA A 320 -1.11 -5.28 -2.39
N MET A 321 -2.21 -4.58 -2.12
CA MET A 321 -3.42 -4.55 -2.96
C MET A 321 -3.07 -4.14 -4.39
N ALA A 322 -2.31 -3.06 -4.58
CA ALA A 322 -1.91 -2.58 -5.89
C ALA A 322 -1.03 -3.60 -6.65
N LEU A 323 -0.04 -4.19 -5.99
CA LEU A 323 0.84 -5.18 -6.60
C LEU A 323 0.10 -6.46 -7.01
N CYS A 324 -0.80 -6.95 -6.17
CA CYS A 324 -1.58 -8.17 -6.41
C CYS A 324 -2.60 -7.95 -7.53
N THR A 325 -3.38 -6.86 -7.47
CA THR A 325 -4.39 -6.55 -8.49
C THR A 325 -3.77 -6.24 -9.85
N TRP A 326 -2.55 -5.68 -9.90
CA TRP A 326 -1.81 -5.53 -11.16
C TRP A 326 -1.58 -6.88 -11.86
N GLN A 327 -1.33 -7.95 -11.11
CA GLN A 327 -1.16 -9.29 -11.68
C GLN A 327 -2.43 -9.79 -12.37
N GLY A 328 -3.60 -9.45 -11.83
CA GLY A 328 -4.89 -9.70 -12.46
C GLY A 328 -5.11 -8.82 -13.69
N ALA A 329 -4.85 -7.51 -13.54
CA ALA A 329 -5.11 -6.52 -14.59
C ALA A 329 -4.33 -6.84 -15.86
N ARG A 330 -3.02 -7.12 -15.75
CA ARG A 330 -2.17 -7.46 -16.91
C ARG A 330 -2.55 -8.76 -17.63
N ARG A 331 -3.37 -9.60 -17.00
CA ARG A 331 -3.85 -10.89 -17.55
C ARG A 331 -5.24 -10.78 -18.17
N LEU A 332 -5.90 -9.64 -18.07
CA LEU A 332 -7.12 -9.38 -18.84
C LEU A 332 -6.73 -9.22 -20.32
N PRO A 333 -7.37 -9.96 -21.25
CA PRO A 333 -7.03 -9.92 -22.68
C PRO A 333 -6.89 -8.50 -23.24
N ALA A 334 -7.86 -7.63 -23.03
CA ALA A 334 -7.83 -6.26 -23.55
C ALA A 334 -6.67 -5.42 -22.98
N VAL A 335 -6.26 -5.66 -21.74
CA VAL A 335 -5.10 -4.98 -21.11
C VAL A 335 -3.79 -5.57 -21.65
N ALA A 336 -3.72 -6.88 -21.83
CA ALA A 336 -2.57 -7.54 -22.45
C ALA A 336 -2.35 -7.05 -23.90
N ASP A 337 -3.43 -6.84 -24.65
CA ASP A 337 -3.40 -6.22 -25.97
C ASP A 337 -2.88 -4.78 -25.91
N ALA A 338 -3.39 -3.97 -24.99
CA ALA A 338 -2.91 -2.59 -24.80
C ALA A 338 -1.41 -2.54 -24.42
N LEU A 339 -0.91 -3.51 -23.65
CA LEU A 339 0.51 -3.64 -23.31
C LEU A 339 1.35 -4.02 -24.53
N ARG A 340 0.84 -4.89 -25.42
CA ARG A 340 1.51 -5.28 -26.66
C ARG A 340 1.62 -4.13 -27.65
N THR A 341 0.54 -3.37 -27.84
CA THR A 341 0.52 -2.23 -28.78
C THR A 341 1.35 -1.04 -28.30
N SER A 342 1.60 -0.95 -26.99
CA SER A 342 2.46 0.09 -26.39
C SER A 342 3.95 -0.29 -26.38
N ALA A 343 4.32 -1.51 -26.79
CA ALA A 343 5.73 -1.92 -26.85
C ALA A 343 6.42 -1.32 -28.09
N PRO A 344 7.70 -0.92 -28.01
CA PRO A 344 8.47 -0.49 -29.18
C PRO A 344 8.47 -1.59 -30.24
N ALA A 345 8.35 -1.22 -31.53
CA ALA A 345 8.51 -2.18 -32.61
C ALA A 345 9.88 -2.85 -32.51
N PRO A 346 9.99 -4.17 -32.76
CA PRO A 346 11.30 -4.83 -32.80
C PRO A 346 12.16 -4.18 -33.88
N ASP A 347 13.46 -4.02 -33.60
CA ASP A 347 14.41 -3.51 -34.59
C ASP A 347 14.33 -4.36 -35.87
N PRO A 348 14.33 -3.75 -37.07
CA PRO A 348 14.34 -4.50 -38.31
C PRO A 348 15.54 -5.45 -38.31
N ALA A 349 15.30 -6.70 -38.71
CA ALA A 349 16.35 -7.70 -38.81
C ALA A 349 17.50 -7.14 -39.67
N PRO A 350 18.77 -7.37 -39.29
CA PRO A 350 19.90 -6.93 -40.10
C PRO A 350 19.72 -7.50 -41.51
N ALA A 351 19.74 -6.61 -42.51
CA ALA A 351 19.65 -7.03 -43.90
C ALA A 351 20.71 -8.09 -44.16
N SER A 352 20.28 -9.28 -44.58
CA SER A 352 21.17 -10.33 -45.04
C SER A 352 21.98 -9.75 -46.19
N SER A 353 23.28 -9.55 -45.95
CA SER A 353 24.23 -9.20 -47.00
C SER A 353 24.50 -10.46 -47.82
N ASP A 354 23.58 -10.79 -48.73
CA ASP A 354 23.87 -11.70 -49.83
C ASP A 354 24.39 -10.85 -51.00
N ALA A 355 25.73 -10.80 -51.11
CA ALA A 355 26.47 -10.41 -52.31
C ALA A 355 27.79 -11.18 -52.35
#